data_AF-C5DP04-F1
#
_entry.id   AF-C5DP04-F1
#
_cell.length_a   1.000
_cell.length_b   1.000
_cell.length_c   1.000
_cell.angle_alpha   90.00
_cell.angle_beta   90.00
_cell.angle_gamma   90.00
#
_symmetry.space_group_name_H-M   'P 1'
#
loop_
_entity.id
_entity.type
_entity.pdbx_description
1 polymer ?
#
loop_
_entity_poly.entity_id
_entity_poly.type
_entity_poly.pdbx_seq_one_letter_code
_entity_poly.pdbx_strand_id
1 'polypeptide(L)' 'MTEKPNHEELGSKSIFYDPEWNPKGLAPPGFKNVAYNPATFTRKQSSLQRHMLGINADLPEEKKRMNKNGRE' A
#
# COMPACT_ATOMS: atom_id res chain seq x y z
N MET A 1 14.56 -17.31 26.96
CA MET A 1 14.69 -16.54 25.70
C MET A 1 13.48 -15.62 25.66
N THR A 2 13.65 -14.34 25.97
CA THR A 2 12.53 -13.40 26.05
C THR A 2 12.18 -12.99 24.64
N GLU A 3 11.24 -13.70 24.03
CA GLU A 3 10.66 -13.35 22.74
C GLU A 3 10.05 -11.95 22.91
N LYS A 4 10.73 -10.95 22.34
CA LYS A 4 10.26 -9.56 22.38
C LYS A 4 8.80 -9.57 21.92
N PRO A 5 7.90 -8.82 22.58
CA PRO A 5 6.49 -8.82 22.23
C PRO A 5 6.44 -8.61 20.72
N ASN A 6 5.94 -9.63 20.01
CA ASN A 6 5.87 -9.61 18.56
C ASN A 6 5.30 -8.24 18.22
N HIS A 7 6.15 -7.37 17.66
CA HIS A 7 5.67 -6.21 16.93
C HIS A 7 4.97 -6.85 15.74
N GLU A 8 3.76 -7.34 16.00
CA GLU A 8 3.06 -8.28 15.14
C GLU A 8 3.07 -7.63 13.79
N GLU A 9 3.78 -8.25 12.85
CA GLU A 9 3.77 -7.86 11.47
C GLU A 9 2.32 -8.07 11.03
N LEU A 10 1.49 -7.03 11.20
CA LEU A 10 0.06 -7.11 10.88
C LEU A 10 -0.12 -7.32 9.38
N GLY A 11 0.94 -7.09 8.58
CA GLY A 11 0.91 -7.25 7.13
C GLY A 11 -0.22 -6.42 6.56
N SER A 12 -1.04 -7.02 5.70
CA SER A 12 -2.22 -6.38 5.08
C SER A 12 -3.27 -5.84 6.05
N LYS A 13 -3.24 -6.25 7.32
CA LYS A 13 -4.11 -5.72 8.35
C LYS A 13 -3.57 -4.44 8.97
N SER A 14 -2.32 -4.04 8.75
CA SER A 14 -1.77 -2.80 9.29
C SER A 14 -2.27 -1.58 8.53
N ILE A 15 -2.57 -0.48 9.21
CA ILE A 15 -2.81 0.82 8.56
C ILE A 15 -1.60 1.29 7.73
N PHE A 16 -0.40 0.81 8.08
CA PHE A 16 0.85 1.14 7.40
C PHE A 16 1.17 0.20 6.23
N TYR A 17 0.32 -0.80 5.95
CA TYR A 17 0.57 -1.73 4.86
C TYR A 17 0.50 -1.06 3.51
N ASP A 18 1.57 -1.23 2.74
CA ASP A 18 1.60 -0.92 1.32
C ASP A 18 2.30 -2.06 0.56
N PRO A 19 1.68 -2.65 -0.49
CA PRO A 19 2.29 -3.73 -1.25
C PRO A 19 3.64 -3.38 -1.90
N GLU A 20 3.85 -2.11 -2.29
CA GLU A 20 5.04 -1.67 -3.02
C GLU A 20 6.13 -1.16 -2.07
N TRP A 21 5.74 -0.41 -1.04
CA TRP A 21 6.69 0.28 -0.15
C TRP A 21 6.83 -0.35 1.24
N ASN A 22 5.76 -0.92 1.81
CA ASN A 22 5.77 -1.45 3.18
C ASN A 22 4.94 -2.75 3.28
N PRO A 23 5.41 -3.85 2.65
CA PRO A 23 4.65 -5.09 2.57
C PRO A 23 4.47 -5.76 3.94
N LYS A 24 5.30 -5.42 4.92
CA LYS A 24 5.17 -5.91 6.29
C LYS A 24 4.16 -5.12 7.12
N GLY A 25 3.73 -3.95 6.63
CA GLY A 25 2.86 -3.05 7.36
C GLY A 25 3.48 -2.57 8.67
N LEU A 26 4.80 -2.38 8.70
CA LEU A 26 5.50 -1.91 9.90
C LEU A 26 5.25 -0.43 10.11
N ALA A 27 4.89 -0.06 11.33
CA ALA A 27 4.84 1.33 11.73
C ALA A 27 6.25 1.94 11.70
N PRO A 28 6.37 3.24 11.36
CA PRO A 28 7.63 3.95 11.49
C PRO A 28 8.17 3.93 12.93
N PRO A 29 9.48 4.14 13.15
CA PRO A 29 10.06 4.24 14.49
C PRO A 29 9.32 5.26 15.35
N GLY A 30 9.01 4.89 16.59
CA GLY A 30 8.23 5.73 17.52
C GLY A 30 6.71 5.54 17.44
N PHE A 31 6.21 4.78 16.47
CA PHE A 31 4.78 4.45 16.35
C PHE A 31 4.51 2.97 16.61
N LYS A 32 3.27 2.66 16.98
CA LYS A 32 2.80 1.29 17.19
C LYS A 32 2.14 0.77 15.92
N ASN A 33 2.27 -0.53 15.65
CA ASN A 33 1.49 -1.18 14.60
C ASN A 33 0.01 -1.14 15.01
N VAL A 34 -0.83 -0.54 14.16
CA VAL A 34 -2.28 -0.44 14.39
C VAL A 34 -2.98 -1.21 13.28
N ALA A 35 -3.94 -2.05 13.66
CA ALA A 35 -4.77 -2.76 12.69
C ALA A 35 -5.78 -1.81 12.03
N TYR A 36 -6.07 -2.05 10.76
CA TYR A 36 -7.22 -1.49 10.05
C TYR A 36 -8.49 -1.85 10.83
N ASN A 37 -9.26 -0.84 11.21
CA ASN A 37 -10.63 -1.07 11.65
C ASN A 37 -11.54 -1.10 10.42
N PRO A 38 -12.05 -2.27 10.01
CA PRO A 38 -12.89 -2.38 8.81
C PRO A 38 -14.19 -1.58 8.93
N ALA A 39 -14.66 -1.28 10.15
CA ALA A 39 -15.86 -0.48 10.37
C ALA A 39 -15.67 1.01 10.03
N THR A 40 -14.45 1.54 10.13
CA THR A 40 -14.18 2.98 9.96
C THR A 40 -13.23 3.29 8.80
N PHE A 41 -12.44 2.32 8.35
CA PHE A 41 -11.37 2.55 7.39
C PHE A 41 -11.41 1.46 6.31
N THR A 42 -12.19 1.73 5.25
CA THR A 42 -12.18 0.88 4.05
C THR A 42 -11.17 1.43 3.06
N ARG A 43 -10.24 0.59 2.59
CA ARG A 43 -9.36 0.99 1.47
C ARG A 43 -10.24 1.15 0.24
N LYS A 44 -10.48 2.39 -0.18
CA LYS A 44 -11.22 2.65 -1.41
C LYS A 44 -10.41 2.06 -2.56
N GLN A 45 -10.92 0.99 -3.17
CA GLN A 45 -10.30 0.35 -4.34
C GLN A 45 -10.34 1.25 -5.59
N SER A 46 -11.21 2.26 -5.58
CA SER A 46 -11.36 3.16 -6.70
C SER A 46 -10.15 4.07 -6.81
N SER A 47 -9.64 4.20 -8.05
CA SER A 47 -8.98 5.41 -8.53
C SER A 47 -9.76 6.61 -8.01
N LEU A 48 -9.28 7.26 -6.95
CA LEU A 48 -9.81 8.56 -6.59
C LEU A 48 -9.62 9.43 -7.82
N GLN A 49 -10.70 10.09 -8.27
CA GLN A 49 -10.61 11.12 -9.29
C GLN A 49 -9.50 12.08 -8.85
N ARG A 50 -8.38 12.06 -9.57
CA ARG A 50 -7.23 12.90 -9.24
C ARG A 50 -7.64 14.33 -9.54
N HIS A 51 -8.03 15.07 -8.51
CA HIS A 51 -8.34 16.48 -8.66
C HIS A 51 -7.01 17.23 -8.86
N MET A 52 -6.63 17.45 -10.10
CA MET A 52 -5.39 18.15 -10.47
C MET A 52 -5.51 19.69 -10.38
N LEU A 53 -6.51 20.23 -9.66
CA LEU A 53 -6.76 21.67 -9.49
C LEU A 53 -6.57 22.49 -10.79
N GLY A 54 -7.04 21.98 -11.93
CA GLY A 54 -6.97 22.66 -13.23
C GLY A 54 -5.69 22.43 -14.04
N ILE A 55 -4.73 21.65 -13.54
CA ILE A 55 -3.57 21.21 -14.32
C ILE A 55 -4.02 20.04 -15.20
N ASN A 56 -4.38 20.35 -16.45
CA ASN A 56 -4.60 19.34 -17.49
C ASN A 56 -3.25 18.84 -18.02
N ALA A 57 -2.48 18.17 -17.16
CA ALA A 57 -1.31 17.43 -17.62
C ALA A 57 -1.77 16.00 -17.94
N ASP A 58 -1.69 15.61 -19.20
CA ASP A 58 -1.82 14.21 -19.57
C ASP A 58 -0.74 13.43 -18.82
N LEU A 59 -1.16 12.56 -17.92
CA LEU A 59 -0.22 11.66 -17.27
C LEU A 59 0.38 10.75 -18.35
N PRO A 60 1.69 10.46 -18.30
CA PRO A 60 2.27 9.52 -19.23
C PRO A 60 1.50 8.20 -19.12
N GLU A 61 0.96 7.71 -20.24
CA GLU A 61 0.25 6.44 -20.29
C GLU A 61 1.12 5.39 -19.60
N GLU A 62 0.56 4.77 -18.57
CA GLU A 62 1.19 3.67 -17.84
C GLU A 62 1.49 2.58 -18.85
N LYS A 63 2.74 2.52 -19.32
CA LYS A 63 3.23 1.46 -20.20
C LYS A 63 3.08 0.17 -19.43
N LYS A 64 1.94 -0.51 -19.59
CA LYS A 64 1.75 -1.92 -19.25
C LYS A 64 2.90 -2.64 -19.94
N ARG A 65 3.95 -2.95 -19.18
CA ARG A 65 5.06 -3.78 -19.62
C ARG A 65 4.49 -5.17 -19.86
N MET A 66 3.94 -5.35 -21.05
CA MET A 66 3.46 -6.64 -21.54
C MET A 66 4.72 -7.49 -21.73
N ASN A 67 4.94 -8.40 -20.77
CA ASN A 67 6.04 -9.34 -20.78
C ASN A 67 5.86 -10.27 -22.00
N LYS A 68 6.57 -9.96 -23.10
CA LYS A 68 6.66 -10.81 -24.29
C LYS A 68 7.82 -11.79 -24.11
N ASN A 69 7.68 -12.74 -23.20
CA ASN A 69 8.55 -13.92 -23.18
C ASN A 69 7.69 -15.15 -23.49
N GLY A 70 7.52 -15.40 -24.78
CA GLY A 70 6.84 -16.59 -25.30
C GLY A 70 7.14 -16.69 -26.80
N ARG A 71 7.99 -17.65 -27.15
CA ARG A 71 8.71 -17.90 -28.44
C ARG A 71 10.16 -17.41 -28.35
N GLU A 72 11.18 -18.25 -28.42
CA GLU A 72 11.33 -19.62 -28.98
C GLU A 72 12.19 -20.50 -28.08
#